data_AF-A0A7X6UBQ7-F1
#
_entry.id   AF-A0A7X6UBQ7-F1
#
_cell.length_a   1.000
_cell.length_b   1.000
_cell.length_c   1.000
_cell.angle_alpha   90.00
_cell.angle_beta   90.00
_cell.angle_gamma   90.00
#
_symmetry.space_group_name_H-M   'P 1'
#
loop_
_entity.id
_entity.type
_entity.pdbx_description
1 polymer ?
#
loop_
_entity_poly.entity_id
_entity_poly.type
_entity_poly.pdbx_seq_one_letter_code
_entity_poly.pdbx_strand_id
1 'polypeptide(L)'
;VRYVEAWLRGHGAVAIDNLMEDAATAEISRSQIWQWIDQDQSTVEGNQITKDWVRELLRETVDSFDRFDGDRFAEAVELFEDVALGDDFPTFLTVPAYSRYLIDE
;
A
#
# COMPACT_ATOMS: atom_id res chain seq x y z
N VAL A 1 1.99 1.89 2.34
CA VAL A 1 1.76 1.11 3.58
C VAL A 1 1.56 1.98 4.82
N ARG A 2 2.53 2.82 5.24
CA ARG A 2 2.38 3.70 6.43
C ARG A 2 1.08 4.53 6.44
N TYR A 3 0.72 5.14 5.31
CA TYR A 3 -0.57 5.84 5.19
C TYR A 3 -1.78 4.91 5.39
N VAL A 4 -1.77 3.75 4.73
CA VAL A 4 -2.88 2.77 4.80
C VAL A 4 -3.07 2.28 6.23
N GLU A 5 -1.98 1.98 6.93
CA GLU A 5 -1.99 1.61 8.35
C GLU A 5 -2.68 2.68 9.21
N ALA A 6 -2.25 3.93 9.07
CA ALA A 6 -2.80 5.03 9.84
C ALA A 6 -4.28 5.30 9.49
N TRP A 7 -4.63 5.16 8.20
CA TRP A 7 -6.01 5.28 7.73
C TRP A 7 -6.91 4.19 8.33
N LEU A 8 -6.42 2.95 8.42
CA LEU A 8 -7.10 1.83 9.08
C LEU A 8 -7.29 2.06 10.59
N ARG A 9 -6.49 2.92 11.22
CA ARG A 9 -6.70 3.40 12.60
C ARG A 9 -7.57 4.65 12.70
N GLY A 10 -8.14 5.11 11.59
CA GLY A 10 -9.04 6.27 11.54
C GLY A 10 -8.34 7.62 11.28
N HIS A 11 -7.08 7.63 10.85
CA HIS A 11 -6.35 8.86 10.54
C HIS A 11 -6.27 9.11 9.03
N GLY A 12 -7.09 10.04 8.52
CA GLY A 12 -7.14 10.37 7.08
C GLY A 12 -6.05 11.31 6.56
N ALA A 13 -5.38 12.05 7.45
CA ALA A 13 -4.28 12.96 7.15
C ALA A 13 -3.11 12.65 8.08
N VAL A 14 -1.96 12.31 7.51
CA VAL A 14 -0.85 11.68 8.26
C VAL A 14 0.46 12.33 7.87
N ALA A 15 1.27 12.72 8.86
CA ALA A 15 2.63 13.19 8.59
C ALA A 15 3.55 11.97 8.35
N ILE A 16 4.13 11.86 7.16
CA ILE A 16 5.09 10.81 6.78
C ILE A 16 6.33 11.51 6.22
N ASP A 17 7.50 11.27 6.83
CA ASP A 17 8.77 11.89 6.43
C ASP A 17 8.70 13.43 6.32
N ASN A 18 7.93 14.06 7.23
CA ASN A 18 7.62 15.50 7.29
C ASN A 18 6.72 16.04 6.15
N LEU A 19 6.10 15.17 5.36
CA LEU A 19 5.08 15.53 4.38
C LEU A 19 3.69 15.14 4.89
N MET A 20 2.70 15.98 4.60
CA MET A 20 1.31 15.68 4.93
C MET A 20 0.69 14.84 3.82
N GLU A 21 0.48 13.57 4.13
CA GLU A 21 -0.08 12.60 3.19
C GLU A 21 -1.57 12.37 3.43
N ASP A 22 -2.29 12.21 2.33
CA ASP A 22 -3.70 11.84 2.27
C ASP A 22 -3.89 10.60 1.38
N ALA A 23 -5.16 10.26 1.13
CA ALA A 23 -5.50 9.07 0.36
C ALA A 23 -4.97 9.16 -1.07
N ALA A 24 -4.90 10.35 -1.67
CA ALA A 24 -4.43 10.52 -3.04
C ALA A 24 -2.95 10.12 -3.18
N THR A 25 -2.11 10.38 -2.16
CA THR A 25 -0.71 9.91 -2.18
C THR A 25 -0.63 8.39 -2.19
N ALA A 26 -1.44 7.72 -1.37
CA ALA A 26 -1.48 6.26 -1.36
C ALA A 26 -2.03 5.69 -2.68
N GLU A 27 -3.05 6.34 -3.25
CA GLU A 27 -3.63 5.97 -4.55
C GLU A 27 -2.61 6.05 -5.68
N ILE A 28 -1.89 7.17 -5.84
CA ILE A 28 -0.90 7.29 -6.91
C ILE A 28 0.26 6.30 -6.72
N SER A 29 0.68 6.09 -5.47
CA SER A 29 1.76 5.16 -5.12
C SER A 29 1.41 3.71 -5.52
N ARG A 30 0.21 3.22 -5.18
CA ARG A 30 -0.21 1.86 -5.60
C ARG A 30 -0.44 1.76 -7.11
N SER A 31 -0.95 2.82 -7.73
CA SER A 31 -1.30 2.84 -9.15
C SER A 31 -0.05 2.72 -10.01
N GLN A 32 1.03 3.38 -9.58
CA GLN A 32 2.30 3.37 -10.28
C GLN A 32 2.96 1.98 -10.25
N ILE A 33 2.94 1.31 -9.09
CA ILE A 33 3.42 -0.07 -8.95
C ILE A 33 2.60 -1.02 -9.83
N TRP A 34 1.27 -0.95 -9.76
CA TRP A 34 0.40 -1.78 -10.59
C TRP A 34 0.69 -1.59 -12.08
N GLN A 35 0.78 -0.32 -12.52
CA GLN A 35 1.05 0.01 -13.92
C GLN A 35 2.43 -0.49 -14.39
N TRP A 36 3.47 -0.36 -13.56
CA TRP A 36 4.80 -0.84 -13.92
C TRP A 36 4.83 -2.35 -14.13
N ILE A 37 4.12 -3.10 -13.29
CA ILE A 37 3.99 -4.55 -13.42
C ILE A 37 3.20 -4.91 -14.68
N ASP A 38 2.03 -4.28 -14.88
CA ASP A 38 1.13 -4.56 -16.02
C ASP A 38 1.77 -4.23 -17.39
N GLN A 39 2.68 -3.25 -17.41
CA GLN A 39 3.38 -2.81 -18.62
C GLN A 39 4.79 -3.41 -18.76
N ASP A 40 5.10 -4.48 -18.03
CA ASP A 40 6.39 -5.19 -18.05
C ASP A 40 7.60 -4.25 -17.93
N GLN A 41 7.49 -3.22 -17.08
CA GLN A 41 8.54 -2.22 -16.93
C GLN A 41 9.75 -2.78 -16.17
N SER A 42 10.88 -2.11 -16.35
CA SER A 42 12.12 -2.37 -15.61
C SER A 42 12.63 -1.08 -14.99
N THR A 43 13.38 -1.19 -13.89
CA THR A 43 14.08 -0.04 -13.31
C THR A 43 15.14 0.50 -14.27
N VAL A 44 15.68 1.68 -13.97
CA VAL A 44 16.75 2.28 -14.79
C VAL A 44 18.03 1.43 -14.79
N GLU A 45 18.23 0.59 -13.77
CA GLU A 45 19.31 -0.39 -13.66
C GLU A 45 19.02 -1.70 -14.43
N GLY A 46 17.82 -1.86 -14.99
CA GLY A 46 17.41 -3.01 -15.78
C GLY A 46 16.76 -4.16 -15.00
N ASN A 47 16.38 -3.95 -13.74
CA ASN A 47 15.67 -4.96 -12.96
C ASN A 47 14.19 -4.97 -13.34
N GLN A 48 13.65 -6.14 -13.74
CA GLN A 48 12.25 -6.26 -14.10
C GLN A 48 11.35 -6.06 -12.87
N ILE A 49 10.31 -5.24 -13.01
CA ILE A 49 9.35 -4.95 -11.95
C ILE A 49 8.26 -6.03 -11.95
N THR A 50 8.41 -7.06 -11.11
CA THR A 50 7.45 -8.18 -11.02
C THR A 50 6.66 -8.15 -9.71
N LYS A 51 5.50 -8.84 -9.67
CA LYS A 51 4.71 -8.99 -8.44
C LYS A 51 5.56 -9.58 -7.31
N ASP A 52 6.35 -10.61 -7.59
CA ASP A 52 7.18 -11.28 -6.57
C ASP A 52 8.29 -10.39 -6.03
N TRP A 53 8.94 -9.62 -6.92
CA TRP A 53 9.96 -8.67 -6.50
C TRP A 53 9.38 -7.55 -5.63
N VAL A 54 8.19 -7.05 -5.99
CA VAL A 54 7.52 -6.03 -5.16
C VAL A 54 7.05 -6.60 -3.81
N ARG A 55 6.61 -7.87 -3.74
CA ARG A 55 6.30 -8.53 -2.45
C ARG A 55 7.53 -8.63 -1.55
N GLU A 56 8.68 -8.96 -2.11
CA GLU A 56 9.94 -9.01 -1.37
C GLU A 56 10.31 -7.62 -0.82
N LEU A 57 10.30 -6.59 -1.68
CA LEU A 57 10.55 -5.20 -1.26
C LEU A 57 9.54 -4.71 -0.21
N LEU A 58 8.26 -5.06 -0.36
CA LEU A 58 7.21 -4.72 0.58
C LEU A 58 7.50 -5.30 1.96
N ARG A 59 7.87 -6.58 2.01
CA ARG A 59 8.25 -7.26 3.25
C ARG A 59 9.45 -6.59 3.91
N GLU A 60 10.55 -6.41 3.16
CA GLU A 60 11.77 -5.76 3.68
C GLU A 60 11.49 -4.35 4.20
N THR A 61 10.67 -3.59 3.47
CA THR A 61 10.27 -2.24 3.85
C THR A 61 9.49 -2.25 5.16
N VAL A 62 8.51 -3.13 5.30
CA VAL A 62 7.66 -3.19 6.50
C VAL A 62 8.40 -3.76 7.70
N ASP A 63 9.33 -4.69 7.49
CA ASP A 63 10.21 -5.21 8.55
C ASP A 63 11.11 -4.09 9.14
N SER A 64 11.34 -3.00 8.40
CA SER A 64 12.08 -1.83 8.89
C SER A 64 11.25 -0.82 9.69
N PHE A 65 9.92 -0.97 9.75
CA PHE A 65 9.05 -0.01 10.44
C PHE A 65 9.04 -0.22 11.95
N ASP A 66 9.04 0.89 12.70
CA ASP A 66 8.82 0.85 14.14
C ASP A 66 7.39 0.38 14.45
N ARG A 67 7.28 -0.74 15.17
CA ARG A 67 6.02 -1.32 15.61
C ARG A 67 5.55 -0.68 16.90
N PHE A 68 4.23 -0.58 17.08
CA PHE A 68 3.63 -0.03 18.29
C PHE A 68 2.31 -0.72 18.62
N ASP A 69 1.90 -0.65 19.90
CA ASP A 69 0.67 -1.31 20.35
C ASP A 69 -0.55 -0.75 19.60
N GLY A 70 -1.31 -1.66 18.99
CA GLY A 70 -2.49 -1.32 18.19
C GLY A 70 -2.17 -0.86 16.76
N ASP A 71 -0.93 -1.02 16.28
CA ASP A 71 -0.63 -0.86 14.86
C ASP A 71 -1.43 -1.87 14.00
N ARG A 72 -1.65 -1.49 12.74
CA ARG A 72 -2.39 -2.29 11.76
C ARG A 72 -1.56 -2.60 10.52
N PHE A 73 -0.24 -2.77 10.70
CA PHE A 73 0.68 -2.97 9.57
C PHE A 73 0.41 -4.27 8.82
N ALA A 74 -0.03 -5.32 9.51
CA ALA A 74 -0.37 -6.59 8.88
C ALA A 74 -1.54 -6.44 7.91
N GLU A 75 -2.63 -5.81 8.35
CA GLU A 75 -3.80 -5.55 7.49
C GLU A 75 -3.48 -4.53 6.38
N ALA A 76 -2.62 -3.56 6.67
CA ALA A 76 -2.16 -2.60 5.67
C ALA A 76 -1.34 -3.26 4.55
N VAL A 77 -0.52 -4.27 4.88
CA VAL A 77 0.20 -5.08 3.89
C VAL A 77 -0.77 -5.89 3.06
N GLU A 78 -1.68 -6.62 3.71
CA GLU A 78 -2.68 -7.44 3.01
C GLU A 78 -3.53 -6.60 2.04
N LEU A 79 -4.02 -5.45 2.51
CA LEU A 79 -4.77 -4.53 1.68
C LEU A 79 -3.91 -3.97 0.54
N PHE A 80 -2.65 -3.61 0.79
CA PHE A 80 -1.76 -3.09 -0.23
C PHE A 80 -1.47 -4.12 -1.33
N GLU A 81 -1.20 -5.37 -0.96
CA GLU A 81 -1.00 -6.46 -1.93
C GLU A 81 -2.23 -6.65 -2.82
N ASP A 82 -3.43 -6.63 -2.24
CA ASP A 82 -4.67 -6.74 -3.00
C ASP A 82 -4.86 -5.59 -4.00
N VAL A 83 -4.67 -4.34 -3.57
CA VAL A 83 -4.98 -3.17 -4.41
C VAL A 83 -3.85 -2.75 -5.37
N ALA A 84 -2.62 -3.25 -5.16
CA ALA A 84 -1.45 -2.92 -5.96
C ALA A 84 -0.90 -4.10 -6.78
N LEU A 85 -1.07 -5.34 -6.29
CA LEU A 85 -0.53 -6.56 -6.91
C LEU A 85 -1.63 -7.54 -7.34
N GLY A 86 -2.89 -7.23 -7.08
CA GLY A 86 -4.05 -7.98 -7.57
C GLY A 86 -4.10 -8.05 -9.10
N ASP A 87 -4.85 -9.02 -9.63
CA ASP A 87 -5.12 -9.09 -11.07
C ASP A 87 -6.13 -8.01 -11.49
N ASP A 88 -7.09 -7.72 -10.61
CA ASP A 88 -8.01 -6.59 -10.76
C ASP A 88 -7.42 -5.32 -10.16
N PHE A 89 -7.66 -4.18 -10.81
CA PHE A 89 -7.29 -2.87 -10.29
C PHE A 89 -8.54 -2.13 -9.77
N PRO A 90 -8.77 -2.08 -8.45
CA PRO A 90 -9.94 -1.41 -7.92
C PRO A 90 -9.84 0.10 -8.18
N THR A 91 -10.99 0.73 -8.47
CA THR A 91 -11.07 2.17 -8.75
C THR A 91 -10.48 3.01 -7.62
N PHE A 92 -10.71 2.61 -6.37
CA PHE A 92 -10.15 3.23 -5.17
C PHE A 92 -9.73 2.18 -4.16
N LEU A 93 -8.59 2.37 -3.51
CA LEU A 93 -8.12 1.50 -2.42
C LEU A 93 -9.09 1.52 -1.22
N THR A 94 -9.83 2.62 -1.06
CA THR A 94 -10.76 2.82 0.06
C THR A 94 -11.96 1.88 -0.02
N VAL A 95 -12.35 1.40 -1.21
CA VAL A 95 -13.49 0.50 -1.38
C VAL A 95 -13.29 -0.85 -0.68
N PRO A 96 -12.23 -1.64 -1.00
CA PRO A 96 -11.95 -2.87 -0.27
C PRO A 96 -11.56 -2.60 1.19
N ALA A 97 -10.87 -1.50 1.48
CA ALA A 97 -10.49 -1.13 2.85
C ALA A 97 -11.72 -0.95 3.74
N TYR A 98 -12.70 -0.17 3.28
CA TYR A 98 -13.92 0.10 4.02
C TYR A 98 -14.72 -1.19 4.21
N SER A 99 -14.84 -1.99 3.15
CA SER A 99 -15.62 -3.23 3.16
C SER A 99 -15.06 -4.31 4.09
N ARG A 100 -13.74 -4.37 4.27
CA ARG A 100 -13.09 -5.42 5.09
C ARG A 100 -12.83 -4.99 6.53
N TYR A 101 -12.55 -3.71 6.75
CA TYR A 101 -11.93 -3.28 8.00
C TYR A 101 -12.65 -2.15 8.73
N LEU A 102 -13.66 -1.51 8.12
CA LEU A 102 -14.36 -0.35 8.68
C LEU A 102 -15.89 -0.45 8.58
N ILE A 103 -16.42 -1.67 8.44
CA ILE A 103 -17.84 -1.92 8.65
C ILE A 103 -18.04 -2.13 10.16
N ASP A 104 -18.89 -1.31 10.79
CA ASP A 104 -19.36 -1.57 12.15
C ASP A 104 -20.23 -2.84 12.15
N GLU A 105 -20.01 -3.77 13.10
CA GLU A 105 -20.97 -4.85 13.39
C GLU A 105 -22.30 -4.30 13.94
#